data_AF-A0A7S3AJX2-F1
#
_entry.id   AF-A0A7S3AJX2-F1
#
_cell.length_a   1.000
_cell.length_b   1.000
_cell.length_c   1.000
_cell.angle_alpha   90.00
_cell.angle_beta   90.00
_cell.angle_gamma   90.00
#
_symmetry.space_group_name_H-M   'P 1'
#
loop_
_entity.id
_entity.type
_entity.pdbx_description
1 polymer ?
#
loop_
_entity_poly.entity_id
_entity_poly.type
_entity_poly.pdbx_seq_one_letter_code
_entity_poly.pdbx_strand_id
1 'polypeptide(L)'
;KSPKRKGAGKKAPQNAAPSAAAAEQVRQVRLVAKMLSELPTGQSEESVAEREKLFTNIDANSNGHLSFSELSSGLMLLINQRCGLTSKSGSTVKPAIQRAFAAAREAGGSHRGKRPADSVGRAEFRLLLLYLKRYSELLTMFALADMDGDARLDYKEYEQALPK
;
A
#
# COMPACT_ATOMS: atom_id res chain seq x y z
N LYS A 1 -19.91 -29.60 -37.65
CA LYS A 1 -20.75 -28.58 -36.98
C LYS A 1 -20.00 -28.09 -35.74
N SER A 2 -19.29 -26.96 -35.86
CA SER A 2 -18.57 -26.34 -34.73
C SER A 2 -19.27 -25.02 -34.39
N PRO A 3 -19.51 -24.68 -33.12
CA PRO A 3 -20.33 -23.52 -32.77
C PRO A 3 -19.49 -22.24 -32.86
N LYS A 4 -19.97 -21.29 -33.67
CA LYS A 4 -19.48 -19.90 -33.73
C LYS A 4 -19.69 -19.23 -32.38
N ARG A 5 -18.61 -18.89 -31.67
CA ARG A 5 -18.65 -17.92 -30.57
C ARG A 5 -18.86 -16.52 -31.17
N LYS A 6 -20.10 -16.02 -31.12
CA LYS A 6 -20.42 -14.61 -31.36
C LYS A 6 -19.91 -13.81 -30.15
N GLY A 7 -18.68 -13.31 -30.25
CA GLY A 7 -18.19 -12.25 -29.36
C GLY A 7 -18.86 -10.94 -29.79
N ALA A 8 -19.95 -10.57 -29.12
CA ALA A 8 -20.50 -9.22 -29.23
C ALA A 8 -19.52 -8.25 -28.58
N GLY A 9 -18.59 -7.72 -29.38
CA GLY A 9 -17.72 -6.64 -28.97
C GLY A 9 -18.58 -5.40 -28.70
N LYS A 10 -18.94 -5.18 -27.44
CA LYS A 10 -19.38 -3.85 -26.99
C LYS A 10 -18.19 -2.91 -27.20
N LYS A 11 -18.28 -2.07 -28.24
CA LYS A 11 -17.41 -0.91 -28.41
C LYS A 11 -17.61 -0.02 -27.17
N ALA A 12 -16.65 -0.08 -26.25
CA ALA A 12 -16.54 0.89 -25.17
C ALA A 12 -16.15 2.26 -25.76
N PRO A 13 -16.74 3.36 -25.28
CA PRO A 13 -16.49 4.69 -25.82
C PRO A 13 -15.05 5.12 -25.55
N GLN A 14 -14.42 5.72 -26.56
CA GLN A 14 -13.17 6.44 -26.43
C GLN A 14 -13.45 7.71 -25.61
N ASN A 15 -12.72 7.93 -24.51
CA ASN A 15 -12.96 8.96 -23.47
C ASN A 15 -14.08 8.67 -22.46
N ALA A 16 -14.11 7.48 -21.85
CA ALA A 16 -14.93 7.28 -20.65
C ALA A 16 -14.31 8.01 -19.45
N ALA A 17 -15.09 8.84 -18.75
CA ALA A 17 -14.69 9.36 -17.45
C ALA A 17 -14.54 8.21 -16.44
N PRO A 18 -13.62 8.29 -15.45
CA PRO A 18 -13.46 7.26 -14.43
C PRO A 18 -14.77 7.04 -13.68
N SER A 19 -15.01 5.79 -13.26
CA SER A 19 -16.17 5.44 -12.45
C SER A 19 -16.13 6.17 -11.10
N ALA A 20 -17.29 6.34 -10.46
CA ALA A 20 -17.33 6.94 -9.11
C ALA A 20 -16.52 6.12 -8.09
N ALA A 21 -16.44 4.79 -8.28
CA ALA A 21 -15.64 3.91 -7.46
C ALA A 21 -14.13 4.16 -7.68
N ALA A 22 -13.69 4.26 -8.94
CA ALA A 22 -12.31 4.58 -9.28
C ALA A 22 -11.89 5.95 -8.74
N ALA A 23 -12.74 6.97 -8.88
CA ALA A 23 -12.47 8.31 -8.36
C ALA A 23 -12.30 8.33 -6.83
N GLU A 24 -13.15 7.60 -6.10
CA GLU A 24 -13.03 7.49 -4.64
C GLU A 24 -11.79 6.67 -4.23
N GLN A 25 -11.46 5.60 -4.95
CA GLN A 25 -10.23 4.84 -4.71
C GLN A 25 -8.99 5.70 -4.90
N VAL A 26 -8.91 6.46 -6.01
CA VAL A 26 -7.83 7.44 -6.26
C VAL A 26 -7.69 8.45 -5.12
N ARG A 27 -8.82 9.00 -4.66
CA ARG A 27 -8.84 9.96 -3.54
C ARG A 27 -8.27 9.32 -2.27
N GLN A 28 -8.70 8.11 -1.93
CA GLN A 28 -8.25 7.41 -0.72
C GLN A 28 -6.76 7.10 -0.78
N VAL A 29 -6.27 6.50 -1.88
CA VAL A 29 -4.85 6.13 -1.99
C VAL A 29 -3.93 7.35 -2.03
N ARG A 30 -4.35 8.46 -2.65
CA ARG A 30 -3.59 9.72 -2.63
C ARG A 30 -3.46 10.31 -1.24
N LEU A 31 -4.55 10.30 -0.47
CA LEU A 31 -4.55 10.82 0.90
C LEU A 31 -3.61 10.01 1.80
N VAL A 32 -3.65 8.68 1.67
CA VAL A 32 -2.75 7.79 2.41
C VAL A 32 -1.32 7.93 1.93
N ALA A 33 -1.06 7.99 0.62
CA ALA A 33 0.29 8.17 0.08
C ALA A 33 0.92 9.48 0.58
N LYS A 34 0.14 10.57 0.64
CA LYS A 34 0.59 11.83 1.24
C LYS A 34 0.98 11.64 2.72
N MET A 35 0.12 11.04 3.53
CA MET A 35 0.41 10.78 4.94
C MET A 35 1.65 9.88 5.12
N LEU A 36 1.78 8.82 4.30
CA LEU A 36 2.93 7.92 4.36
C LEU A 36 4.22 8.62 3.93
N SER A 37 4.17 9.60 3.00
CA SER A 37 5.34 10.38 2.59
C SER A 37 5.98 11.18 3.73
N GLU A 38 5.18 11.53 4.74
CA GLU A 38 5.60 12.27 5.94
C GLU A 38 6.21 11.35 7.03
N LEU A 39 6.24 10.03 6.82
CA LEU A 39 6.81 9.10 7.81
C LEU A 39 8.31 9.36 8.05
N PRO A 40 8.80 9.15 9.29
CA PRO A 40 10.19 9.41 9.65
C PRO A 40 11.13 8.36 9.02
N THR A 41 11.71 8.66 7.86
CA THR A 41 12.67 7.78 7.15
C THR A 41 14.10 8.33 7.14
N GLY A 42 14.29 9.54 7.68
CA GLY A 42 15.57 10.23 7.75
C GLY A 42 16.57 9.55 8.69
N GLN A 43 17.80 10.05 8.63
CA GLN A 43 18.90 9.61 9.49
C GLN A 43 19.24 10.61 10.61
N SER A 44 18.53 11.75 10.68
CA SER A 44 18.66 12.69 11.80
C SER A 44 18.23 12.03 13.12
N GLU A 45 18.80 12.50 14.23
CA GLU A 45 18.44 12.03 15.57
C GLU A 45 16.94 12.18 15.86
N GLU A 46 16.34 13.29 15.41
CA GLU A 46 14.90 13.53 15.47
C GLU A 46 14.12 12.44 14.72
N SER A 47 14.50 12.13 13.49
CA SER A 47 13.83 11.08 12.71
C SER A 47 14.03 9.69 13.30
N VAL A 48 15.17 9.44 13.94
CA VAL A 48 15.40 8.21 14.72
C VAL A 48 14.44 8.15 15.91
N ALA A 49 14.36 9.20 16.71
CA ALA A 49 13.47 9.26 17.88
C ALA A 49 11.98 9.13 17.49
N GLU A 50 11.55 9.75 16.40
CA GLU A 50 10.19 9.62 15.89
C GLU A 50 9.88 8.20 15.40
N ARG A 51 10.82 7.53 14.72
CA ARG A 51 10.65 6.12 14.37
C ARG A 51 10.54 5.23 15.59
N GLU A 52 11.37 5.46 16.60
CA GLU A 52 11.36 4.66 17.83
C GLU A 52 10.02 4.80 18.55
N LYS A 53 9.49 6.03 18.65
CA LYS A 53 8.14 6.30 19.17
C LYS A 53 7.07 5.59 18.34
N LEU A 54 7.13 5.70 17.01
CA LEU A 54 6.18 5.06 16.11
C LEU A 54 6.21 3.53 16.25
N PHE A 55 7.40 2.92 16.31
CA PHE A 55 7.55 1.48 16.50
C PHE A 55 6.92 1.03 17.80
N THR A 56 7.26 1.69 18.91
CA THR A 56 6.74 1.33 20.25
C THR A 56 5.23 1.52 20.35
N ASN A 57 4.66 2.51 19.67
CA ASN A 57 3.20 2.70 19.62
C ASN A 57 2.47 1.56 18.86
N ILE A 58 3.14 0.92 17.89
CA ILE A 58 2.58 -0.20 17.11
C ILE A 58 2.84 -1.54 17.82
N ASP A 59 3.97 -1.67 18.53
CA ASP A 59 4.41 -2.85 19.28
C ASP A 59 3.60 -3.03 20.58
N ALA A 60 2.31 -3.38 20.43
CA ALA A 60 1.36 -3.47 21.53
C ALA A 60 1.74 -4.49 22.62
N ASN A 61 2.45 -5.56 22.27
CA ASN A 61 2.92 -6.57 23.23
C ASN A 61 4.34 -6.32 23.74
N SER A 62 5.02 -5.28 23.23
CA SER A 62 6.37 -4.87 23.64
C SER A 62 7.41 -5.99 23.50
N ASN A 63 7.26 -6.85 22.50
CA ASN A 63 8.18 -7.98 22.27
C ASN A 63 9.40 -7.57 21.40
N GLY A 64 9.45 -6.32 20.92
CA GLY A 64 10.53 -5.80 20.06
C GLY A 64 10.39 -6.16 18.57
N HIS A 65 9.26 -6.75 18.18
CA HIS A 65 8.97 -7.28 16.86
C HIS A 65 7.51 -7.04 16.46
N LEU A 66 7.30 -6.50 15.26
CA LEU A 66 5.99 -6.30 14.68
C LEU A 66 5.63 -7.47 13.77
N SER A 67 4.60 -8.21 14.14
CA SER A 67 3.90 -9.10 13.22
C SER A 67 3.13 -8.30 12.15
N PHE A 68 2.72 -8.96 11.07
CA PHE A 68 1.86 -8.32 10.07
C PHE A 68 0.55 -7.80 10.67
N SER A 69 -0.03 -8.51 11.64
CA SER A 69 -1.30 -8.10 12.27
C SER A 69 -1.15 -6.83 13.08
N GLU A 70 -0.09 -6.73 13.89
CA GLU A 70 0.21 -5.52 14.69
C GLU A 70 0.50 -4.34 13.78
N LEU A 71 1.37 -4.53 12.78
CA LEU A 71 1.67 -3.48 11.82
C LEU A 71 0.43 -3.03 11.06
N SER A 72 -0.34 -3.96 10.50
CA SER A 72 -1.54 -3.63 9.73
C SER A 72 -2.56 -2.91 10.59
N SER A 73 -2.77 -3.33 11.84
CA SER A 73 -3.73 -2.70 12.76
C SER A 73 -3.28 -1.32 13.19
N GLY A 74 -2.00 -1.18 13.57
CA GLY A 74 -1.40 0.10 13.97
C GLY A 74 -1.40 1.12 12.84
N LEU A 75 -1.02 0.73 11.62
CA LEU A 75 -1.10 1.60 10.45
C LEU A 75 -2.54 1.98 10.10
N MET A 76 -3.48 1.04 10.15
CA MET A 76 -4.88 1.35 9.87
C MET A 76 -5.48 2.31 10.89
N LEU A 77 -5.08 2.21 12.17
CA LEU A 77 -5.47 3.17 13.19
C LEU A 77 -4.90 4.56 12.89
N LEU A 78 -3.63 4.67 12.52
CA LEU A 78 -2.98 5.92 12.13
C LEU A 78 -3.62 6.54 10.88
N ILE A 79 -3.93 5.71 9.87
CA ILE A 79 -4.65 6.12 8.66
C ILE A 79 -6.04 6.64 9.02
N ASN A 80 -6.78 5.95 9.87
CA ASN A 80 -8.10 6.41 10.29
C ASN A 80 -8.02 7.75 11.04
N GLN A 81 -7.07 7.89 11.97
CA GLN A 81 -6.87 9.12 12.75
C GLN A 81 -6.43 10.32 11.89
N ARG A 82 -5.54 10.13 10.92
CA ARG A 82 -4.98 11.22 10.11
C ARG A 82 -5.75 11.50 8.82
N CYS A 83 -6.38 10.48 8.23
CA CYS A 83 -7.02 10.56 6.93
C CYS A 83 -8.55 10.42 7.02
N GLY A 84 -9.12 10.07 8.17
CA GLY A 84 -10.56 9.86 8.34
C GLY A 84 -11.09 8.64 7.56
N LEU A 85 -10.22 7.69 7.22
CA LEU A 85 -10.59 6.50 6.45
C LEU A 85 -10.97 5.36 7.39
N THR A 86 -12.21 4.89 7.28
CA THR A 86 -12.71 3.75 8.07
C THR A 86 -12.09 2.43 7.61
N SER A 87 -12.20 1.37 8.43
CA SER A 87 -11.68 0.02 8.12
C SER A 87 -12.24 -0.56 6.80
N LYS A 88 -13.46 -0.19 6.39
CA LYS A 88 -14.02 -0.59 5.08
C LYS A 88 -13.31 0.13 3.91
N SER A 89 -13.03 1.43 4.07
CA SER A 89 -12.35 2.26 3.06
C SER A 89 -10.84 2.02 2.99
N GLY A 90 -10.19 1.70 4.12
CA GLY A 90 -8.74 1.44 4.15
C GLY A 90 -8.32 0.08 3.56
N SER A 91 -9.26 -0.72 3.05
CA SER A 91 -8.94 -1.93 2.29
C SER A 91 -8.12 -1.63 1.02
N THR A 92 -8.27 -0.44 0.45
CA THR A 92 -7.59 0.00 -0.78
C THR A 92 -6.07 0.04 -0.64
N VAL A 93 -5.55 0.36 0.55
CA VAL A 93 -4.10 0.51 0.79
C VAL A 93 -3.43 -0.75 1.36
N LYS A 94 -4.23 -1.76 1.71
CA LYS A 94 -3.74 -3.04 2.23
C LYS A 94 -2.72 -3.74 1.33
N PRO A 95 -2.85 -3.73 -0.02
CA PRO A 95 -1.84 -4.33 -0.90
C PRO A 95 -0.46 -3.68 -0.74
N ALA A 96 -0.40 -2.34 -0.59
CA ALA A 96 0.86 -1.64 -0.39
C ALA A 96 1.51 -2.01 0.96
N ILE A 97 0.72 -2.13 2.02
CA ILE A 97 1.18 -2.56 3.36
C ILE A 97 1.73 -4.00 3.30
N GLN A 98 1.01 -4.91 2.66
CA GLN A 98 1.43 -6.31 2.49
C GLN A 98 2.76 -6.42 1.74
N ARG A 99 2.92 -5.68 0.64
CA ARG A 99 4.15 -5.68 -0.15
C ARG A 99 5.31 -5.03 0.61
N ALA A 100 5.05 -3.94 1.34
CA ALA A 100 6.07 -3.30 2.16
C ALA A 100 6.59 -4.21 3.28
N PHE A 101 5.68 -4.91 3.97
CA PHE A 101 6.05 -5.87 5.02
C PHE A 101 6.90 -7.02 4.48
N ALA A 102 6.46 -7.64 3.38
CA ALA A 102 7.19 -8.73 2.75
C ALA A 102 8.59 -8.30 2.31
N ALA A 103 8.71 -7.14 1.63
CA ALA A 103 9.97 -6.61 1.15
C ALA A 103 10.94 -6.25 2.30
N ALA A 104 10.45 -5.64 3.38
CA ALA A 104 11.27 -5.30 4.53
C ALA A 104 11.83 -6.55 5.23
N ARG A 105 10.99 -7.59 5.38
CA ARG A 105 11.40 -8.87 5.97
C ARG A 105 12.46 -9.55 5.12
N GLU A 106 12.28 -9.55 3.80
CA GLU A 106 13.25 -10.14 2.87
C GLU A 106 14.58 -9.37 2.85
N ALA A 107 14.52 -8.03 2.87
CA ALA A 107 15.71 -7.17 2.88
C ALA A 107 16.53 -7.27 4.17
N GLY A 108 15.90 -7.60 5.31
CA GLY A 108 16.61 -7.92 6.55
C GLY A 108 17.49 -9.16 6.46
N GLY A 109 17.27 -10.01 5.45
CA GLY A 109 17.98 -11.27 5.28
C GLY A 109 17.42 -12.39 6.16
N SER A 110 17.74 -13.64 5.80
CA SER A 110 17.40 -14.83 6.60
C SER A 110 18.26 -14.83 7.87
N HIS A 111 17.80 -14.13 8.91
CA HIS A 111 18.55 -14.05 10.15
C HIS A 111 18.65 -15.43 10.81
N ARG A 112 19.88 -15.94 10.90
CA ARG A 112 20.25 -17.12 11.68
C ARG A 112 20.07 -16.82 13.18
N GLY A 113 18.87 -17.02 13.73
CA GLY A 113 18.64 -17.12 15.17
C GLY A 113 17.44 -16.36 15.76
N LYS A 114 16.76 -17.01 16.72
CA LYS A 114 15.80 -16.57 17.78
C LYS A 114 14.71 -15.53 17.46
N ARG A 115 14.59 -15.04 16.24
CA ARG A 115 13.52 -14.14 15.84
C ARG A 115 12.33 -14.91 15.27
N PRO A 116 11.08 -14.47 15.51
CA PRO A 116 9.95 -14.99 14.77
C PRO A 116 10.18 -14.83 13.27
N ALA A 117 10.02 -15.92 12.49
CA ALA A 117 10.26 -15.90 11.05
C ALA A 117 9.36 -14.91 10.29
N ASP A 118 8.25 -14.50 10.89
CA ASP A 118 7.20 -13.66 10.29
C ASP A 118 7.05 -12.29 10.99
N SER A 119 8.16 -11.66 11.36
CA SER A 119 8.14 -10.34 11.98
C SER A 119 9.18 -9.35 11.42
N VAL A 120 8.89 -8.07 11.61
CA VAL A 120 9.79 -6.94 11.36
C VAL A 120 10.19 -6.34 12.70
N GLY A 121 11.31 -5.65 12.80
CA GLY A 121 11.90 -5.21 14.05
C GLY A 121 12.69 -3.96 13.79
N ARG A 122 13.36 -3.43 14.82
CA ARG A 122 13.89 -2.07 14.74
C ARG A 122 14.88 -1.86 13.58
N ALA A 123 15.69 -2.87 13.27
CA ALA A 123 16.66 -2.82 12.18
C ALA A 123 16.00 -2.68 10.80
N GLU A 124 14.92 -3.41 10.52
CA GLU A 124 14.22 -3.35 9.22
C GLU A 124 13.09 -2.34 9.21
N PHE A 125 12.69 -1.79 10.36
CA PHE A 125 11.54 -0.90 10.44
C PHE A 125 11.72 0.35 9.58
N ARG A 126 12.94 0.92 9.55
CA ARG A 126 13.23 2.04 8.64
C ARG A 126 13.03 1.66 7.17
N LEU A 127 13.48 0.47 6.77
CA LEU A 127 13.27 -0.06 5.41
C LEU A 127 11.78 -0.27 5.12
N LEU A 128 11.03 -0.78 6.11
CA LEU A 128 9.59 -0.92 6.01
C LEU A 128 8.88 0.41 5.75
N LEU A 129 9.24 1.48 6.46
CA LEU A 129 8.68 2.81 6.22
C LEU A 129 9.03 3.34 4.81
N LEU A 130 10.25 3.10 4.33
CA LEU A 130 10.65 3.45 2.96
C LEU A 130 9.83 2.67 1.92
N TYR A 131 9.62 1.37 2.12
CA TYR A 131 8.80 0.56 1.24
C TYR A 131 7.32 1.00 1.28
N LEU A 132 6.78 1.36 2.45
CA LEU A 132 5.42 1.91 2.55
C LEU A 132 5.25 3.16 1.68
N LYS A 133 6.21 4.10 1.75
CA LYS A 133 6.23 5.27 0.86
C LYS A 133 6.18 4.83 -0.60
N ARG A 134 7.15 3.99 -1.01
CA ARG A 134 7.29 3.61 -2.42
C ARG A 134 6.10 2.81 -2.96
N TYR A 135 5.58 1.85 -2.20
CA TYR A 135 4.43 1.06 -2.63
C TYR A 135 3.13 1.85 -2.61
N SER A 136 2.99 2.86 -1.74
CA SER A 136 1.83 3.76 -1.76
C SER A 136 1.82 4.68 -3.00
N GLU A 137 2.99 5.14 -3.44
CA GLU A 137 3.15 5.87 -4.70
C GLU A 137 2.77 5.00 -5.89
N LEU A 138 3.31 3.77 -5.96
CA LEU A 138 3.00 2.81 -7.02
C LEU A 138 1.50 2.50 -7.05
N LEU A 139 0.90 2.20 -5.89
CA LEU A 139 -0.53 1.96 -5.79
C LEU A 139 -1.35 3.16 -6.28
N THR A 140 -0.90 4.38 -6.00
CA THR A 140 -1.54 5.61 -6.52
C THR A 140 -1.45 5.69 -8.03
N MET A 141 -0.31 5.33 -8.64
CA MET A 141 -0.16 5.29 -10.09
C MET A 141 -1.10 4.26 -10.73
N PHE A 142 -1.21 3.06 -10.15
CA PHE A 142 -2.12 2.03 -10.64
C PHE A 142 -3.60 2.46 -10.50
N ALA A 143 -3.97 3.04 -9.36
CA ALA A 143 -5.34 3.54 -9.15
C ALA A 143 -5.72 4.66 -10.14
N LEU A 144 -4.75 5.44 -10.63
CA LEU A 144 -5.02 6.48 -11.63
C LEU A 144 -5.25 5.91 -13.03
N ALA A 145 -4.67 4.75 -13.31
CA ALA A 145 -4.82 4.06 -14.59
C ALA A 145 -6.08 3.16 -14.61
N ASP A 146 -6.48 2.63 -13.45
CA ASP A 146 -7.69 1.84 -13.23
C ASP A 146 -8.94 2.73 -13.31
N MET A 147 -9.63 2.69 -14.46
CA MET A 147 -10.76 3.58 -14.75
C MET A 147 -12.09 3.02 -14.25
N ASP A 148 -12.22 1.69 -14.16
CA ASP A 148 -13.45 1.04 -13.72
C ASP A 148 -13.48 0.79 -12.19
N GLY A 149 -12.31 0.75 -11.54
CA GLY A 149 -12.13 0.58 -10.10
C GLY A 149 -12.07 -0.88 -9.67
N ASP A 150 -11.70 -1.81 -10.57
CA ASP A 150 -11.61 -3.24 -10.27
C ASP A 150 -10.25 -3.66 -9.66
N ALA A 151 -9.35 -2.69 -9.44
CA ALA A 151 -7.98 -2.87 -8.96
C ALA A 151 -7.10 -3.73 -9.88
N ARG A 152 -7.39 -3.73 -11.17
CA ARG A 152 -6.58 -4.34 -12.23
C ARG A 152 -6.33 -3.30 -13.33
N LEU A 153 -5.52 -3.68 -14.31
CA LEU A 153 -5.36 -2.92 -15.52
C LEU A 153 -5.70 -3.82 -16.70
N ASP A 154 -6.72 -3.45 -17.45
CA ASP A 154 -6.93 -4.01 -18.76
C ASP A 154 -5.94 -3.41 -19.79
N TYR A 155 -5.91 -3.99 -20.98
CA TYR A 155 -4.98 -3.54 -22.03
C TYR A 155 -5.19 -2.08 -22.43
N LYS A 156 -6.43 -1.58 -22.43
CA LYS A 156 -6.75 -0.20 -22.83
C LYS A 156 -6.36 0.80 -21.74
N GLU A 157 -6.62 0.47 -20.48
CA GLU A 157 -6.20 1.26 -19.32
C GLU A 157 -4.68 1.36 -19.27
N TYR A 158 -4.00 0.24 -19.51
CA TYR A 158 -2.55 0.21 -19.65
C TYR A 158 -2.06 1.11 -20.79
N GLU A 159 -2.63 0.99 -21.99
CA GLU A 159 -2.22 1.78 -23.16
C GLU A 159 -2.43 3.29 -22.93
N GLN A 160 -3.51 3.67 -22.24
CA GLN A 160 -3.80 5.07 -21.89
C GLN A 160 -2.86 5.62 -20.80
N ALA A 161 -2.33 4.77 -19.93
CA ALA A 161 -1.44 5.15 -18.84
C ALA A 161 0.03 5.29 -19.26
N LEU A 162 0.39 4.88 -20.49
CA LEU A 162 1.76 5.02 -21.00
C LEU A 162 2.14 6.50 -21.14
N PRO A 163 3.42 6.85 -20.87
CA PRO A 163 3.94 8.19 -21.16
C PRO A 163 3.76 8.54 -22.64
N LYS A 164 3.38 9.79 -22.92
CA LYS A 164 3.28 10.32 -24.28
C LYS A 164 4.60 10.88 -24.76
#